data_AF-A0A959Q7R3-F1
#
_entry.id   AF-A0A959Q7R3-F1
#
_cell.length_a   1.000
_cell.length_b   1.000
_cell.length_c   1.000
_cell.angle_alpha   90.00
_cell.angle_beta   90.00
_cell.angle_gamma   90.00
#
_symmetry.space_group_name_H-M   'P 1'
#
loop_
_entity.id
_entity.type
_entity.pdbx_description
1 polymer ?
#
loop_
_entity_poly.entity_id
_entity_poly.type
_entity_poly.pdbx_seq_one_letter_code
_entity_poly.pdbx_strand_id
1 'polypeptide(L)'
;MKRHSNPYARKLRQFRYHAKQLKRLLANGEFARMAEARQQQIVQRLRRLYADLAGVISGTRLRRALAGLALALAAGAATPALGQTFGSPVVDPFNIDAVNDWSIPTLADIDNDGDLDLFVTGYNYSAGEYY
;
A
#
# COMPACT_ATOMS: atom_id res chain seq x y z
N MET A 1 -20.27 24.35 -5.49
CA MET A 1 -19.61 23.71 -6.64
C MET A 1 -19.11 22.32 -6.21
N LYS A 2 -19.83 21.25 -6.55
CA LYS A 2 -19.45 19.88 -6.14
C LYS A 2 -18.29 19.42 -7.02
N ARG A 3 -17.07 19.32 -6.48
CA ARG A 3 -15.95 18.70 -7.19
C ARG A 3 -16.28 17.22 -7.33
N HIS A 4 -16.46 16.74 -8.56
CA HIS A 4 -16.52 15.31 -8.83
C HIS A 4 -15.17 14.70 -8.43
N SER A 5 -15.15 13.93 -7.35
CA SER A 5 -13.97 13.19 -6.93
C SER A 5 -13.68 12.12 -7.99
N ASN A 6 -12.49 12.17 -8.58
CA ASN A 6 -12.03 11.09 -9.46
C ASN A 6 -11.86 9.82 -8.60
N PRO A 7 -12.66 8.76 -8.83
CA PRO A 7 -12.63 7.56 -7.98
C PRO A 7 -11.29 6.81 -8.05
N TYR A 8 -10.46 7.12 -9.05
CA TYR A 8 -9.15 6.50 -9.26
C TYR A 8 -7.99 7.36 -8.75
N ALA A 9 -8.25 8.56 -8.21
CA ALA A 9 -7.22 9.45 -7.70
C ALA A 9 -6.35 8.76 -6.62
N ARG A 10 -6.96 7.94 -5.76
CA ARG A 10 -6.25 7.18 -4.73
C ARG A 10 -5.31 6.15 -5.34
N LYS A 11 -5.83 5.26 -6.19
CA LYS A 11 -5.04 4.22 -6.88
C LYS A 11 -3.87 4.82 -7.67
N LEU A 12 -4.09 6.00 -8.28
CA LEU A 12 -3.04 6.73 -8.99
C LEU A 12 -1.93 7.26 -8.06
N ARG A 13 -2.26 7.74 -6.85
CA ARG A 13 -1.25 8.12 -5.85
C ARG A 13 -0.44 6.90 -5.41
N GLN A 14 -1.11 5.81 -5.04
CA GLN A 14 -0.47 4.54 -4.66
C GLN A 14 0.48 4.03 -5.75
N PHE A 15 0.05 4.05 -7.02
CA PHE A 15 0.89 3.64 -8.14
C PHE A 15 2.16 4.50 -8.26
N ARG A 16 2.02 5.82 -8.18
CA ARG A 16 3.15 6.76 -8.27
C ARG A 16 4.12 6.58 -7.11
N TYR A 17 3.60 6.40 -5.89
CA TYR A 17 4.41 6.15 -4.71
C TYR A 17 5.25 4.90 -4.87
N HIS A 18 4.62 3.75 -5.17
CA HIS A 18 5.34 2.49 -5.34
C HIS A 18 6.32 2.51 -6.53
N ALA A 19 5.99 3.20 -7.62
CA ALA A 19 6.91 3.34 -8.75
C ALA A 19 8.16 4.15 -8.35
N LYS A 20 7.99 5.20 -7.55
CA LYS A 20 9.10 5.97 -6.97
C LYS A 20 9.96 5.12 -6.04
N GLN A 21 9.34 4.31 -5.19
CA GLN A 21 10.06 3.38 -4.30
C GLN A 21 10.86 2.34 -5.08
N LEU A 22 10.24 1.68 -6.07
CA LEU A 22 10.95 0.73 -6.93
C LEU A 22 12.13 1.38 -7.65
N LYS A 23 11.97 2.60 -8.18
CA LYS A 23 13.08 3.33 -8.81
C LYS A 23 14.25 3.55 -7.86
N ARG A 24 13.98 3.87 -6.58
CA ARG A 24 15.02 4.02 -5.54
C ARG A 24 15.74 2.69 -5.28
N LEU A 25 14.97 1.61 -5.11
CA LEU A 25 15.51 0.25 -4.90
C LEU A 25 16.34 -0.27 -6.08
N LEU A 26 16.00 0.15 -7.30
CA LEU A 26 16.81 -0.17 -8.49
C LEU A 26 18.09 0.68 -8.51
N ALA A 27 18.00 1.97 -8.18
CA ALA A 27 19.13 2.90 -8.21
C ALA A 27 20.21 2.57 -7.18
N ASN A 28 19.83 2.08 -6.00
CA ASN A 28 20.77 1.67 -4.96
C ASN A 28 21.16 0.17 -5.04
N GLY A 29 20.62 -0.58 -6.01
CA GLY A 29 20.88 -2.00 -6.21
C GLY A 29 20.28 -2.92 -5.14
N GLU A 30 19.49 -2.38 -4.20
CA GLU A 30 18.87 -3.18 -3.15
C GLU A 30 17.85 -4.15 -3.71
N PHE A 31 17.11 -3.76 -4.75
CA PHE A 31 16.08 -4.61 -5.35
C PHE A 31 16.64 -6.00 -5.70
N ALA A 32 17.79 -6.04 -6.36
CA ALA A 32 18.44 -7.28 -6.78
C ALA A 32 18.95 -8.15 -5.61
N ARG A 33 19.22 -7.53 -4.45
CA ARG A 33 19.72 -8.21 -3.24
C ARG A 33 18.59 -8.75 -2.35
N MET A 34 17.34 -8.37 -2.61
CA MET A 34 16.18 -8.85 -1.86
C MET A 34 15.83 -10.30 -2.21
N ALA A 35 15.18 -10.99 -1.27
CA ALA A 35 14.58 -12.30 -1.55
C ALA A 35 13.62 -12.23 -2.75
N GLU A 36 13.65 -13.26 -3.60
CA GLU A 36 12.87 -13.29 -4.84
C GLU A 36 11.36 -13.11 -4.61
N ALA A 37 10.82 -13.73 -3.55
CA ALA A 37 9.43 -13.55 -3.15
C ALA A 37 9.07 -12.07 -2.89
N ARG A 38 10.00 -11.29 -2.31
CA ARG A 38 9.80 -9.88 -2.03
C ARG A 38 9.89 -9.02 -3.29
N GLN A 39 10.82 -9.33 -4.19
CA GLN A 39 10.88 -8.70 -5.52
C GLN A 39 9.56 -8.91 -6.28
N GLN A 40 9.06 -10.15 -6.29
CA GLN A 40 7.80 -10.50 -6.94
C GLN A 40 6.61 -9.78 -6.30
N GLN A 41 6.53 -9.68 -4.97
CA GLN A 41 5.48 -8.92 -4.30
C GLN A 41 5.43 -7.45 -4.75
N ILE A 42 6.58 -6.78 -4.82
CA ILE A 42 6.67 -5.37 -5.24
C ILE A 42 6.18 -5.21 -6.69
N VAL A 43 6.67 -6.08 -7.58
CA VAL A 43 6.29 -6.08 -9.00
C VAL A 43 4.80 -6.37 -9.18
N GLN A 44 4.27 -7.37 -8.49
CA GLN A 44 2.86 -7.77 -8.59
C GLN A 44 1.92 -6.67 -8.05
N ARG A 45 2.30 -5.96 -6.99
CA ARG A 45 1.53 -4.82 -6.48
C ARG A 45 1.41 -3.71 -7.52
N LEU A 46 2.53 -3.34 -8.16
CA LEU A 46 2.53 -2.34 -9.23
C LEU A 46 1.72 -2.78 -10.46
N ARG A 47 1.79 -4.07 -10.83
CA ARG A 47 0.98 -4.64 -11.92
C ARG A 47 -0.52 -4.58 -11.63
N ARG A 48 -0.96 -4.87 -10.41
CA ARG A 48 -2.38 -4.77 -10.02
C ARG A 48 -2.88 -3.32 -10.10
N LEU A 49 -2.13 -2.38 -9.53
CA LEU A 49 -2.47 -0.95 -9.61
C LEU A 49 -2.48 -0.45 -11.05
N TYR A 50 -1.56 -0.92 -11.89
CA TYR A 50 -1.58 -0.65 -13.32
C TYR A 50 -2.84 -1.18 -13.98
N ALA A 51 -3.23 -2.44 -13.74
CA ALA A 51 -4.41 -3.05 -14.33
C ALA A 51 -5.69 -2.27 -13.96
N ASP A 52 -5.82 -1.86 -12.71
CA ASP A 52 -6.93 -1.04 -12.22
C ASP A 52 -7.01 0.36 -12.86
N LEU A 53 -5.86 0.92 -13.25
CA LEU A 53 -5.76 2.27 -13.83
C LEU A 53 -5.77 2.26 -15.37
N ALA A 54 -5.31 1.17 -15.99
CA ALA A 54 -5.13 1.05 -17.44
C ALA A 54 -6.46 1.08 -18.22
N GLY A 55 -7.56 0.66 -17.59
CA GLY A 55 -8.91 0.76 -18.16
C GLY A 55 -9.52 2.16 -18.11
N VAL A 56 -8.85 3.14 -17.49
CA VAL A 56 -9.46 4.43 -17.09
C VAL A 56 -8.61 5.63 -17.52
N ILE A 57 -7.29 5.50 -17.52
CA ILE A 57 -6.35 6.58 -17.86
C ILE A 57 -5.62 6.22 -19.15
N SER A 58 -5.46 7.20 -20.07
CA SER A 58 -4.86 6.94 -21.39
C SER A 58 -3.47 6.26 -21.29
N GLY A 59 -3.35 5.13 -21.99
CA GLY A 59 -2.29 4.14 -21.78
C GLY A 59 -0.86 4.60 -22.06
N THR A 60 -0.64 5.77 -22.67
CA THR A 60 0.70 6.31 -22.99
C THR A 60 1.41 6.94 -21.78
N ARG A 61 0.67 7.61 -20.87
CA ARG A 61 1.26 8.13 -19.61
C ARG A 61 1.59 7.00 -18.64
N LEU A 62 0.77 5.95 -18.64
CA LEU A 62 0.94 4.77 -17.80
C LEU A 62 2.05 3.84 -18.34
N ARG A 63 2.17 3.68 -19.67
CA ARG A 63 3.28 2.94 -20.31
C ARG A 63 4.65 3.57 -20.06
N ARG A 64 4.78 4.90 -20.11
CA ARG A 64 6.06 5.57 -19.81
C ARG A 64 6.49 5.38 -18.35
N ALA A 65 5.55 5.21 -17.42
CA ALA A 65 5.85 4.86 -16.02
C ALA A 65 6.29 3.39 -15.83
N LEU A 66 5.81 2.47 -16.69
CA LEU A 66 6.21 1.06 -16.69
C LEU A 66 7.47 0.74 -17.52
N ALA A 67 7.96 1.65 -18.36
CA ALA A 67 9.11 1.38 -19.23
C ALA A 67 10.38 1.01 -18.44
N GLY A 68 10.58 1.56 -17.23
CA GLY A 68 11.66 1.16 -16.32
C GLY A 68 11.47 -0.21 -15.67
N LEU A 69 10.24 -0.74 -15.68
CA LEU A 69 9.85 -2.02 -15.08
C LEU A 69 10.09 -3.20 -16.04
N ALA A 70 10.06 -2.96 -17.35
CA ALA A 70 10.34 -3.97 -18.37
C ALA A 70 11.80 -4.46 -18.34
N LEU A 71 12.75 -3.61 -17.98
CA LEU A 71 14.17 -3.98 -17.87
C LEU A 71 14.44 -4.91 -16.67
N ALA A 72 13.63 -4.83 -15.61
CA ALA A 72 13.72 -5.70 -14.44
C ALA A 72 12.97 -7.04 -14.62
N LEU A 73 12.11 -7.16 -15.64
CA LEU A 73 11.24 -8.32 -15.88
C LEU A 73 11.82 -9.35 -16.85
N ALA A 74 12.84 -9.01 -17.65
CA ALA A 74 13.47 -9.96 -18.56
C ALA A 74 14.22 -11.12 -17.86
N ALA A 75 14.38 -11.06 -16.53
CA ALA A 75 15.01 -12.11 -15.73
C ALA A 75 14.04 -13.03 -14.96
N GLY A 76 12.72 -12.88 -15.11
CA GLY A 76 11.76 -13.60 -14.25
C GLY A 76 10.44 -13.94 -14.95
N ALA A 77 10.51 -14.66 -16.07
CA ALA A 77 9.35 -15.29 -16.66
C ALA A 77 9.07 -16.63 -15.96
N ALA A 78 7.84 -16.81 -15.49
CA ALA A 78 7.27 -18.01 -14.90
C ALA A 78 7.71 -18.36 -13.46
N THR A 79 7.23 -17.60 -12.47
CA THR A 79 6.86 -18.22 -11.19
C THR A 79 5.36 -18.49 -11.17
N PRO A 80 4.92 -19.74 -10.92
CA PRO A 80 3.51 -20.00 -10.69
C PRO A 80 3.08 -19.16 -9.49
N ALA A 81 1.90 -18.54 -9.58
CA ALA A 81 1.29 -17.89 -8.45
C ALA A 81 0.99 -18.97 -7.39
N LEU A 82 1.92 -19.19 -6.48
CA LEU A 82 1.66 -19.99 -5.30
C LEU A 82 0.53 -19.30 -4.54
N GLY A 83 -0.55 -20.02 -4.30
CA GLY A 83 -1.70 -19.53 -3.54
C GLY A 83 -1.25 -18.95 -2.20
N GLN A 84 -2.01 -17.99 -1.68
CA GLN A 84 -1.70 -17.37 -0.40
C GLN A 84 -1.70 -18.43 0.72
N THR A 85 -0.53 -18.80 1.22
CA THR A 85 -0.40 -19.60 2.43
C THR A 85 -0.51 -18.66 3.62
N PHE A 86 -1.57 -18.81 4.41
CA PHE A 86 -1.70 -18.11 5.69
C PHE A 86 -0.88 -18.85 6.75
N GLY A 87 -0.14 -18.10 7.58
CA GLY A 87 0.44 -18.66 8.79
C GLY A 87 -0.63 -18.94 9.85
N SER A 88 -0.22 -19.47 11.00
CA SER A 88 -1.10 -19.60 12.16
C SER A 88 -1.70 -18.24 12.57
N PRO A 89 -2.92 -18.20 13.13
CA PRO A 89 -3.51 -16.95 13.63
C PRO A 89 -2.58 -16.26 14.63
N VAL A 90 -2.42 -14.94 14.45
CA VAL A 90 -1.68 -14.09 15.38
C VAL A 90 -2.68 -13.41 16.29
N VAL A 91 -2.49 -13.52 17.61
CA VAL A 91 -3.27 -12.80 18.62
C VAL A 91 -2.81 -11.34 18.62
N ASP A 92 -3.76 -10.41 18.61
CA ASP A 92 -3.53 -8.96 18.59
C ASP A 92 -2.42 -8.51 17.60
N PRO A 93 -2.59 -8.78 16.29
CA PRO A 93 -1.55 -8.53 15.29
C PRO A 93 -1.21 -7.05 15.08
N PHE A 94 -2.00 -6.15 15.66
CA PHE A 94 -1.82 -4.70 15.52
C PHE A 94 -1.45 -4.02 16.83
N ASN A 95 -1.44 -4.75 17.95
CA ASN A 95 -1.15 -4.23 19.29
C ASN A 95 -1.96 -2.96 19.59
N ILE A 96 -3.27 -3.00 19.31
CA ILE A 96 -4.17 -1.86 19.51
C ILE A 96 -4.90 -2.06 20.84
N ASP A 97 -4.55 -1.25 21.83
CA ASP A 97 -5.23 -1.27 23.12
C ASP A 97 -6.66 -0.76 23.01
N ALA A 98 -7.57 -1.41 23.74
CA ALA A 98 -8.92 -0.90 23.91
C ALA A 98 -8.87 0.41 24.71
N VAL A 99 -9.58 1.45 24.23
CA VAL A 99 -9.86 2.64 25.04
C VAL A 99 -11.07 2.31 25.93
N ASN A 100 -10.96 2.60 27.22
CA ASN A 100 -11.80 2.01 28.27
C ASN A 100 -13.31 2.26 28.12
N ASP A 101 -13.70 3.44 27.62
CA ASP A 101 -15.11 3.82 27.53
C ASP A 101 -15.59 4.11 26.11
N TRP A 102 -14.90 5.02 25.40
CA TRP A 102 -15.31 5.46 24.06
C TRP A 102 -14.09 5.63 23.16
N SER A 103 -14.10 4.98 22.00
CA SER A 103 -13.12 5.18 20.93
C SER A 103 -13.75 5.84 19.71
N ILE A 104 -13.01 6.76 19.10
CA ILE A 104 -13.37 7.50 17.90
C ILE A 104 -12.30 7.22 16.83
N PRO A 105 -12.45 6.13 16.04
CA PRO A 105 -11.52 5.82 14.98
C PRO A 105 -11.69 6.77 13.78
N THR A 106 -10.58 7.20 13.20
CA THR A 106 -10.54 8.03 11.99
C THR A 106 -9.49 7.46 11.03
N LEU A 107 -9.83 7.39 9.75
CA LEU A 107 -8.89 7.03 8.68
C LEU A 107 -8.38 8.28 7.98
N ALA A 108 -7.06 8.48 7.92
CA ALA A 108 -6.42 9.61 7.25
C ALA A 108 -5.13 9.19 6.53
N ASP A 109 -4.82 9.82 5.41
CA ASP A 109 -3.60 9.61 4.61
C ASP A 109 -2.59 10.70 5.02
N ILE A 110 -1.84 10.49 6.11
CA ILE A 110 -1.08 11.58 6.77
C ILE A 110 0.15 12.02 5.98
N ASP A 111 0.77 11.09 5.26
CA ASP A 111 1.98 11.33 4.47
C ASP A 111 1.70 11.47 2.95
N ASN A 112 0.42 11.38 2.56
CA ASN A 112 -0.07 11.55 1.20
C ASN A 112 0.48 10.51 0.21
N ASP A 113 0.75 9.29 0.67
CA ASP A 113 1.18 8.18 -0.16
C ASP A 113 0.02 7.42 -0.83
N GLY A 114 -1.21 7.65 -0.37
CA GLY A 114 -2.44 7.08 -0.91
C GLY A 114 -2.99 5.87 -0.14
N ASP A 115 -2.27 5.38 0.87
CA ASP A 115 -2.78 4.45 1.86
C ASP A 115 -3.43 5.21 3.04
N LEU A 116 -4.35 4.57 3.76
CA LEU A 116 -5.04 5.20 4.90
C LEU A 116 -4.47 4.65 6.19
N ASP A 117 -4.06 5.55 7.07
CA ASP A 117 -3.62 5.26 8.42
C ASP A 117 -4.81 5.32 9.39
N LEU A 118 -4.80 4.42 10.37
CA LEU A 118 -5.79 4.39 11.45
C LEU A 118 -5.31 5.26 12.61
N PHE A 119 -6.14 6.23 12.97
CA PHE A 119 -6.00 7.01 14.20
C PHE A 119 -7.16 6.66 15.13
N VAL A 120 -6.85 6.39 16.40
CA VAL A 120 -7.85 6.14 17.44
C VAL A 120 -7.67 7.19 18.52
N THR A 121 -8.74 7.93 18.81
CA THR A 121 -8.81 8.80 19.99
C THR A 121 -9.92 8.30 20.90
N GLY A 122 -9.96 8.76 22.15
CA GLY A 122 -11.03 8.39 23.06
C GLY A 122 -10.98 9.15 24.37
N TYR A 123 -12.02 8.99 25.17
CA TYR A 123 -12.13 9.58 26.50
C TYR A 123 -12.08 8.46 27.54
N ASN A 124 -11.31 8.69 28.60
CA ASN A 124 -11.37 7.87 29.81
C ASN A 124 -12.21 8.64 30.83
N TYR A 125 -13.36 8.09 31.22
CA TYR A 125 -14.05 8.51 32.41
C TYR A 125 -13.34 7.87 33.60
N SER A 126 -12.31 8.55 34.11
CA SER A 126 -11.80 8.22 35.44
C SER A 126 -12.93 8.49 36.43
N ALA A 127 -13.63 7.44 36.90
CA ALA A 127 -14.48 7.57 38.06
C ALA A 127 -13.56 8.04 39.20
N GLY A 128 -13.68 9.31 39.57
CA GLY A 128 -12.87 9.89 40.64
C GLY A 128 -13.12 9.10 41.91
N GLU A 129 -12.12 8.33 42.36
CA GLU A 129 -12.09 7.86 43.73
C GLU A 129 -11.90 9.09 44.62
N TYR A 130 -13.01 9.56 45.19
CA TYR A 130 -12.99 10.52 46.27
C TYR A 130 -12.49 9.80 47.53
N TYR A 131 -11.30 10.19 48.01
CA TYR A 131 -10.80 9.86 49.36
C TYR A 131 -11.41 10.80 50.40
#